data_AF-A0A1F5VGI3-F1
#
_entry.id   AF-A0A1F5VGI3-F1
#
_cell.length_a   1.000
_cell.length_b   1.000
_cell.length_c   1.000
_cell.angle_alpha   90.00
_cell.angle_beta   90.00
_cell.angle_gamma   90.00
#
_symmetry.space_group_name_H-M   'P 1'
#
loop_
_entity.id
_entity.type
_entity.pdbx_description
1 polymer ?
#
loop_
_entity_poly.entity_id
_entity_poly.type
_entity_poly.pdbx_seq_one_letter_code
_entity_poly.pdbx_strand_id
1 'polypeptide(L)'
;MSFATKIKAVLITGALVGAVPLLVFAENPAPTNARKALNQDLRQKQEALRQEAKTKRDALMQEAKTKREAFKAEAQKRVDALQKKVGEERAKRIDQFFNQMVRKFENAIDRLNNLADRIESRLTKTEAAGNDVSKQRDLLKAARDKISAVETALSDAKAQFAAMAKSENPKVAFEKVKELVRGVAQKVKDAHKALVDVVTAIKGLRLGSEATSTISR
;
A
#
# COMPACT_ATOMS: atom_id res chain seq x y z
N MET A 1 -11.33 25.63 34.33
CA MET A 1 -11.80 25.92 32.96
C MET A 1 -11.18 24.88 32.03
N SER A 2 -12.00 23.92 31.58
CA SER A 2 -11.57 22.68 30.92
C SER A 2 -11.84 22.79 29.41
N PHE A 3 -10.79 22.69 28.59
CA PHE A 3 -10.93 22.57 27.14
C PHE A 3 -10.41 21.20 26.69
N ALA A 4 -11.36 20.26 26.61
CA ALA A 4 -11.19 18.96 26.00
C ALA A 4 -11.33 19.09 24.47
N THR A 5 -10.22 19.07 23.75
CA THR A 5 -10.23 19.07 22.28
C THR A 5 -10.32 17.64 21.76
N LYS A 6 -11.51 17.28 21.29
CA LYS A 6 -11.86 15.95 20.76
C LYS A 6 -11.12 15.66 19.45
N ILE A 7 -10.53 14.48 19.40
CA ILE A 7 -9.94 13.82 18.23
C ILE A 7 -11.07 13.52 17.23
N LYS A 8 -10.99 14.05 16.01
CA LYS A 8 -11.87 13.64 14.91
C LYS A 8 -11.40 12.28 14.39
N ALA A 9 -12.10 11.23 14.80
CA ALA A 9 -12.06 9.92 14.16
C ALA A 9 -12.76 10.04 12.80
N VAL A 10 -12.03 9.87 11.70
CA VAL A 10 -12.61 9.67 10.37
C VAL A 10 -12.94 8.19 10.23
N LEU A 11 -14.15 7.85 10.63
CA LEU A 11 -14.83 6.58 10.30
C LEU A 11 -15.27 6.65 8.84
N ILE A 12 -14.54 5.99 7.94
CA ILE A 12 -15.06 5.65 6.61
C ILE A 12 -15.81 4.33 6.77
N THR A 13 -17.02 4.44 7.32
CA THR A 13 -18.05 3.40 7.26
C THR A 13 -18.55 3.27 5.83
N GLY A 14 -18.63 2.02 5.38
CA GLY A 14 -19.06 1.65 4.05
C GLY A 14 -20.44 2.20 3.68
N ALA A 15 -20.53 2.74 2.48
CA ALA A 15 -21.78 2.88 1.76
C ALA A 15 -21.89 1.71 0.77
N LEU A 16 -22.54 0.66 1.24
CA LEU A 16 -23.21 -0.35 0.43
C LEU A 16 -24.42 0.36 -0.21
N VAL A 17 -24.31 0.76 -1.47
CA VAL A 17 -25.48 1.01 -2.32
C VAL A 17 -25.26 0.22 -3.60
N GLY A 18 -25.54 -1.08 -3.50
CA GLY A 18 -25.87 -1.89 -4.66
C GLY A 18 -27.23 -1.44 -5.17
N ALA A 19 -27.24 -0.48 -6.09
CA ALA A 19 -28.37 -0.32 -6.99
C ALA A 19 -28.28 -1.48 -7.99
N VAL A 20 -28.88 -2.62 -7.64
CA VAL A 20 -29.24 -3.64 -8.62
C VAL A 20 -30.50 -3.13 -9.30
N PRO A 21 -30.48 -2.72 -10.59
CA PRO A 21 -31.72 -2.62 -11.32
C PRO A 21 -32.23 -4.05 -11.47
N LEU A 22 -33.37 -4.34 -10.85
CA LEU A 22 -34.23 -5.47 -11.23
C LEU A 22 -34.66 -5.21 -12.69
N LEU A 23 -33.82 -5.60 -13.65
CA LEU A 23 -34.19 -5.65 -15.05
C LEU A 23 -34.81 -7.01 -15.31
N VAL A 24 -36.13 -6.96 -15.35
CA VAL A 24 -37.03 -7.83 -16.09
C VAL A 24 -36.32 -8.46 -17.29
N PHE A 25 -36.44 -9.79 -17.37
CA PHE A 25 -36.01 -10.62 -18.48
C PHE A 25 -36.73 -10.13 -19.76
N ALA A 26 -36.09 -9.24 -20.52
CA ALA A 26 -36.47 -8.89 -21.88
C ALA A 26 -35.55 -9.68 -22.82
N GLU A 27 -36.10 -10.73 -23.39
CA GLU A 27 -35.50 -11.62 -24.37
C GLU A 27 -35.30 -10.84 -25.69
N ASN A 28 -34.24 -10.04 -25.76
CA ASN A 28 -33.78 -9.45 -27.00
C ASN A 28 -32.24 -9.44 -27.02
N PRO A 29 -31.57 -10.33 -27.77
CA PRO A 29 -30.12 -10.39 -27.79
C PRO A 29 -29.60 -9.12 -28.47
N ALA A 30 -29.10 -8.17 -27.67
CA ALA A 30 -28.43 -6.98 -28.18
C ALA A 30 -27.42 -7.38 -29.29
N PRO A 31 -27.41 -6.67 -30.43
CA PRO A 31 -26.60 -7.06 -31.59
C PRO A 31 -25.12 -7.15 -31.19
N THR A 32 -24.45 -8.18 -31.68
CA THR A 32 -23.07 -8.57 -31.33
C THR A 32 -22.07 -7.40 -31.43
N ASN A 33 -22.37 -6.42 -32.29
CA ASN A 33 -21.58 -5.20 -32.51
C ASN A 33 -21.70 -4.20 -31.34
N ALA A 34 -22.87 -4.05 -30.73
CA ALA A 34 -23.08 -3.20 -29.56
C ALA A 34 -22.35 -3.75 -28.33
N ARG A 35 -22.33 -5.08 -28.16
CA ARG A 35 -21.55 -5.76 -27.10
C ARG A 35 -20.04 -5.59 -27.30
N LYS A 36 -19.55 -5.66 -28.56
CA LYS A 36 -18.14 -5.40 -28.88
C LYS A 36 -17.73 -3.95 -28.60
N ALA A 37 -18.55 -2.98 -28.99
CA ALA A 37 -18.31 -1.56 -28.73
C ALA A 37 -18.31 -1.25 -27.22
N LEU A 38 -19.27 -1.79 -26.46
CA LEU A 38 -19.31 -1.68 -25.00
C LEU A 38 -18.05 -2.27 -24.34
N ASN A 39 -17.61 -3.45 -24.78
CA ASN A 39 -16.39 -4.08 -24.26
C ASN A 39 -15.13 -3.29 -24.60
N GLN A 40 -15.07 -2.64 -25.76
CA GLN A 40 -13.95 -1.76 -26.12
C GLN A 40 -13.93 -0.50 -25.26
N ASP A 41 -15.06 0.15 -25.04
CA ASP A 41 -15.18 1.33 -24.17
C ASP A 41 -14.84 1.00 -22.71
N LEU A 42 -15.31 -0.14 -22.20
CA LEU A 42 -14.95 -0.63 -20.85
C LEU A 42 -13.45 -0.92 -20.72
N ARG A 43 -12.82 -1.51 -21.75
CA ARG A 43 -11.36 -1.73 -21.78
C ARG A 43 -10.60 -0.41 -21.77
N GLN A 44 -10.99 0.56 -22.59
CA GLN A 44 -10.37 1.88 -22.63
C GLN A 44 -10.51 2.61 -21.29
N LYS A 45 -11.69 2.58 -20.67
CA LYS A 45 -11.91 3.15 -19.33
C LYS A 45 -11.05 2.47 -18.27
N GLN A 46 -10.92 1.15 -18.31
CA GLN A 46 -10.03 0.43 -17.40
C GLN A 46 -8.57 0.77 -17.62
N GLU A 47 -8.12 0.90 -18.86
CA GLU A 47 -6.75 1.30 -19.19
C GLU A 47 -6.44 2.72 -18.73
N ALA A 48 -7.38 3.66 -18.94
CA ALA A 48 -7.25 5.03 -18.45
C ALA A 48 -7.17 5.07 -16.91
N LEU A 49 -8.06 4.36 -16.21
CA LEU A 49 -8.01 4.25 -14.75
C LEU A 49 -6.71 3.60 -14.25
N ARG A 50 -6.18 2.61 -14.97
CA ARG A 50 -4.88 1.99 -14.68
C ARG A 50 -3.74 2.99 -14.85
N GLN A 51 -3.76 3.79 -15.91
CA GLN A 51 -2.73 4.82 -16.15
C GLN A 51 -2.79 5.90 -15.07
N GLU A 52 -3.97 6.40 -14.74
CA GLU A 52 -4.14 7.37 -13.64
C GLU A 52 -3.69 6.82 -12.28
N ALA A 53 -4.00 5.56 -12.00
CA ALA A 53 -3.53 4.91 -10.78
C ALA A 53 -1.99 4.77 -10.75
N LYS A 54 -1.37 4.49 -11.90
CA LYS A 54 0.09 4.43 -12.04
C LYS A 54 0.72 5.81 -11.84
N THR A 55 0.21 6.86 -12.49
CA THR A 55 0.77 8.21 -12.35
C THR A 55 0.63 8.75 -10.93
N LYS A 56 -0.53 8.54 -10.29
CA LYS A 56 -0.72 8.89 -8.87
C LYS A 56 0.26 8.13 -7.97
N ARG A 57 0.53 6.86 -8.27
CA ARG A 57 1.53 6.07 -7.54
C ARG A 57 2.95 6.60 -7.75
N ASP A 58 3.34 6.89 -8.99
CA ASP A 58 4.68 7.39 -9.27
C ASP A 58 4.92 8.74 -8.59
N ALA A 59 3.91 9.61 -8.58
CA ALA A 59 3.93 10.86 -7.85
C ALA A 59 4.10 10.64 -6.33
N LEU A 60 3.33 9.73 -5.74
CA LEU A 60 3.47 9.36 -4.32
C LEU A 60 4.85 8.77 -4.00
N MET A 61 5.40 7.93 -4.89
CA MET A 61 6.73 7.35 -4.74
C MET A 61 7.82 8.44 -4.79
N GLN A 62 7.69 9.42 -5.68
CA GLN A 62 8.61 10.56 -5.74
C GLN A 62 8.50 11.42 -4.49
N GLU A 63 7.28 11.71 -4.03
CA GLU A 63 7.07 12.47 -2.78
C GLU A 63 7.63 11.71 -1.56
N ALA A 64 7.51 10.39 -1.53
CA ALA A 64 8.12 9.56 -0.48
C ALA A 64 9.65 9.61 -0.52
N LYS A 65 10.25 9.64 -1.72
CA LYS A 65 11.70 9.80 -1.91
C LYS A 65 12.19 11.18 -1.46
N THR A 66 11.51 12.26 -1.84
CA THR A 66 11.89 13.62 -1.40
C THR A 66 11.77 13.76 0.11
N LYS A 67 10.68 13.25 0.72
CA LYS A 67 10.53 13.18 2.19
C LYS A 67 11.63 12.35 2.86
N ARG A 68 12.10 11.27 2.21
CA ARG A 68 13.22 10.45 2.70
C ARG A 68 14.53 11.23 2.71
N GLU A 69 14.81 11.99 1.66
CA GLU A 69 16.02 12.82 1.57
C GLU A 69 15.98 13.99 2.57
N ALA A 70 14.86 14.70 2.64
CA ALA A 70 14.64 15.76 3.62
C ALA A 70 14.83 15.24 5.06
N PHE A 71 14.25 14.09 5.38
CA PHE A 71 14.42 13.47 6.69
C PHE A 71 15.90 13.17 7.02
N LYS A 72 16.67 12.65 6.05
CA LYS A 72 18.11 12.40 6.23
C LYS A 72 18.89 13.70 6.43
N ALA A 73 18.59 14.74 5.66
CA ALA A 73 19.25 16.04 5.77
C ALA A 73 19.02 16.70 7.13
N GLU A 74 17.85 16.49 7.73
CA GLU A 74 17.52 17.00 9.06
C GLU A 74 18.06 16.16 10.23
N ALA A 75 18.80 15.07 9.97
CA ALA A 75 19.32 14.20 11.03
C ALA A 75 20.22 14.94 12.01
N GLN A 76 21.19 15.72 11.51
CA GLN A 76 22.13 16.43 12.37
C GLN A 76 21.42 17.41 13.32
N LYS A 77 20.49 18.21 12.79
CA LYS A 77 19.68 19.15 13.59
C LYS A 77 18.89 18.45 14.70
N ARG A 78 18.39 17.24 14.44
CA ARG A 78 17.65 16.44 15.43
C ARG A 78 18.57 15.87 16.49
N VAL A 79 19.76 15.40 16.10
CA VAL A 79 20.79 14.96 17.05
C VAL A 79 21.17 16.12 17.95
N ASP A 80 21.54 17.28 17.41
CA ASP A 80 21.94 18.45 18.20
C ASP A 80 20.85 18.91 19.18
N ALA A 81 19.58 18.89 18.75
CA ALA A 81 18.44 19.19 19.60
C ALA A 81 18.25 18.17 20.74
N LEU A 82 18.49 16.89 20.48
CA LEU A 82 18.44 15.83 21.48
C LEU A 82 19.62 15.87 22.44
N GLN A 83 20.83 16.17 21.95
CA GLN A 83 22.06 16.24 22.78
C GLN A 83 21.85 17.17 23.98
N LYS A 84 21.22 18.33 23.76
CA LYS A 84 20.89 19.32 24.81
C LYS A 84 19.95 18.79 25.91
N LYS A 85 19.20 17.71 25.65
CA LYS A 85 18.17 17.20 26.58
C LYS A 85 18.48 15.84 27.18
N VAL A 86 19.18 14.98 26.45
CA VAL A 86 19.42 13.58 26.85
C VAL A 86 20.90 13.20 26.92
N GLY A 87 21.80 14.14 26.61
CA GLY A 87 23.24 13.89 26.52
C GLY A 87 23.65 13.31 25.16
N GLU A 88 24.93 13.47 24.83
CA GLU A 88 25.45 13.23 23.48
C GLU A 88 25.33 11.77 23.04
N GLU A 89 25.85 10.84 23.84
CA GLU A 89 25.86 9.43 23.49
C GLU A 89 24.45 8.84 23.36
N ARG A 90 23.51 9.32 24.18
CA ARG A 90 22.13 8.84 24.16
C ARG A 90 21.40 9.38 22.94
N ALA A 91 21.61 10.65 22.58
CA ALA A 91 21.06 11.24 21.36
C ALA A 91 21.53 10.47 20.11
N LYS A 92 22.84 10.21 20.02
CA LYS A 92 23.43 9.41 18.92
C LYS A 92 22.83 8.01 18.83
N ARG A 93 22.74 7.29 19.96
CA ARG A 93 22.16 5.94 20.00
C ARG A 93 20.68 5.91 19.57
N ILE A 94 19.90 6.87 20.03
CA ILE A 94 18.47 7.00 19.68
C ILE A 94 18.29 7.27 18.18
N ASP A 95 19.05 8.22 17.63
CA ASP A 95 19.00 8.56 16.21
C ASP A 95 19.46 7.39 15.31
N GLN A 96 20.58 6.75 15.65
CA GLN A 96 21.07 5.58 14.93
C GLN A 96 20.05 4.44 14.92
N PHE A 97 19.45 4.13 16.07
CA PHE A 97 18.41 3.11 16.18
C PHE A 97 17.22 3.41 15.27
N PHE A 98 16.68 4.64 15.35
CA PHE A 98 15.53 5.02 14.55
C PHE A 98 15.85 5.01 13.04
N ASN A 99 17.00 5.56 12.66
CA ASN A 99 17.44 5.57 11.27
C ASN A 99 17.65 4.15 10.72
N GLN A 100 18.16 3.22 11.53
CA GLN A 100 18.25 1.82 11.12
C GLN A 100 16.87 1.20 10.88
N MET A 101 15.88 1.49 11.73
CA MET A 101 14.51 1.02 11.54
C MET A 101 13.87 1.60 10.28
N VAL A 102 13.99 2.91 10.08
CA VAL A 102 13.50 3.59 8.87
C VAL A 102 14.08 2.95 7.62
N ARG A 103 15.40 2.74 7.56
CA ARG A 103 16.05 2.10 6.40
C ARG A 103 15.49 0.70 6.14
N LYS A 104 15.27 -0.10 7.19
CA LYS A 104 14.69 -1.45 7.05
C LYS A 104 13.27 -1.40 6.48
N PHE A 105 12.43 -0.49 6.95
CA PHE A 105 11.05 -0.37 6.45
C PHE A 105 10.99 0.18 5.03
N GLU A 106 11.82 1.16 4.69
CA GLU A 106 11.93 1.66 3.30
C GLU A 106 12.33 0.53 2.35
N ASN A 107 13.34 -0.25 2.70
CA ASN A 107 13.75 -1.40 1.91
C ASN A 107 12.64 -2.47 1.82
N ALA A 108 11.82 -2.63 2.87
CA ALA A 108 10.68 -3.54 2.84
C ALA A 108 9.58 -3.03 1.89
N ILE A 109 9.25 -1.74 1.94
CA ILE A 109 8.29 -1.09 1.02
C ILE A 109 8.75 -1.27 -0.43
N ASP A 110 10.03 -1.02 -0.73
CA ASP A 110 10.59 -1.20 -2.07
C ASP A 110 10.42 -2.66 -2.56
N ARG A 111 10.70 -3.64 -1.70
CA ARG A 111 10.49 -5.07 -2.01
C ARG A 111 9.03 -5.43 -2.24
N LEU A 112 8.11 -4.89 -1.43
CA LEU A 112 6.67 -5.10 -1.55
C LEU A 112 6.14 -4.52 -2.88
N ASN A 113 6.57 -3.31 -3.23
CA ASN A 113 6.23 -2.66 -4.50
C ASN A 113 6.73 -3.48 -5.70
N ASN A 114 8.00 -3.90 -5.67
CA ASN A 114 8.56 -4.75 -6.72
C ASN A 114 7.82 -6.09 -6.88
N LEU A 115 7.37 -6.69 -5.77
CA LEU A 115 6.56 -7.90 -5.81
C LEU A 115 5.17 -7.64 -6.42
N ALA A 116 4.50 -6.54 -6.02
CA ALA A 116 3.22 -6.15 -6.57
C ALA A 116 3.29 -5.93 -8.10
N ASP A 117 4.39 -5.36 -8.60
CA ASP A 117 4.60 -5.12 -10.03
C ASP A 117 4.83 -6.40 -10.82
N ARG A 118 5.61 -7.33 -10.25
CA ARG A 118 5.76 -8.68 -10.83
C ARG A 118 4.44 -9.45 -10.86
N ILE A 119 3.62 -9.29 -9.83
CA ILE A 119 2.27 -9.88 -9.78
C ILE A 119 1.38 -9.25 -10.86
N GLU A 120 1.36 -7.92 -10.99
CA GLU A 120 0.60 -7.22 -12.03
C GLU A 120 0.99 -7.71 -13.43
N SER A 121 2.30 -7.83 -13.71
CA SER A 121 2.81 -8.35 -14.98
C SER A 121 2.32 -9.78 -15.25
N ARG A 122 2.33 -10.64 -14.23
CA ARG A 122 1.82 -12.02 -14.36
C ARG A 122 0.32 -12.04 -14.63
N LEU A 123 -0.47 -11.23 -13.92
CA LEU A 123 -1.91 -11.15 -14.15
C LEU A 123 -2.24 -10.70 -15.58
N THR A 124 -1.51 -9.73 -16.11
CA THR A 124 -1.69 -9.29 -17.51
C THR A 124 -1.39 -10.42 -18.50
N LYS A 125 -0.35 -11.23 -18.25
CA LYS A 125 -0.05 -12.40 -19.09
C LYS A 125 -1.12 -13.49 -18.98
N THR A 126 -1.64 -13.73 -17.77
CA THR A 126 -2.70 -14.71 -17.51
C THR A 126 -4.03 -14.30 -18.16
N GLU A 127 -4.36 -13.01 -18.12
CA GLU A 127 -5.50 -12.39 -18.79
C GLU A 127 -5.40 -12.50 -20.32
N ALA A 128 -4.21 -12.23 -20.87
CA ALA A 128 -3.94 -12.40 -22.31
C ALA A 128 -4.06 -13.86 -22.77
N ALA A 129 -3.81 -14.82 -21.89
CA ALA A 129 -4.05 -16.24 -22.12
C ALA A 129 -5.53 -16.66 -21.98
N GLY A 130 -6.45 -15.70 -21.80
CA GLY A 130 -7.89 -15.94 -21.76
C GLY A 130 -8.47 -16.29 -20.39
N ASN A 131 -7.68 -16.22 -19.32
CA ASN A 131 -8.16 -16.50 -17.96
C ASN A 131 -8.80 -15.24 -17.35
N ASP A 132 -9.90 -15.42 -16.62
CA ASP A 132 -10.45 -14.35 -15.78
C ASP A 132 -9.56 -14.10 -14.55
N VAL A 133 -9.06 -12.87 -14.44
CA VAL A 133 -8.18 -12.41 -13.36
C VAL A 133 -8.83 -11.36 -12.46
N SER A 134 -10.14 -11.12 -12.60
CA SER A 134 -10.84 -10.02 -11.92
C SER A 134 -10.64 -10.08 -10.41
N LYS A 135 -10.83 -11.25 -9.80
CA LYS A 135 -10.65 -11.46 -8.35
C LYS A 135 -9.21 -11.17 -7.90
N GLN A 136 -8.22 -11.59 -8.68
CA GLN A 136 -6.81 -11.40 -8.34
C GLN A 136 -6.38 -9.94 -8.51
N ARG A 137 -6.99 -9.20 -9.45
CA ARG A 137 -6.81 -7.74 -9.59
C ARG A 137 -7.34 -7.01 -8.36
N ASP A 138 -8.49 -7.40 -7.85
CA ASP A 138 -9.06 -6.82 -6.62
C ASP A 138 -8.19 -7.10 -5.40
N LEU A 139 -7.70 -8.34 -5.25
CA LEU A 139 -6.77 -8.70 -4.18
C LEU A 139 -5.46 -7.91 -4.30
N LEU A 140 -4.94 -7.72 -5.51
CA LEU A 140 -3.73 -6.91 -5.74
C LEU A 140 -3.95 -5.45 -5.37
N LYS A 141 -5.12 -4.88 -5.69
CA LYS A 141 -5.51 -3.54 -5.27
C LYS A 141 -5.52 -3.45 -3.74
N ALA A 142 -6.18 -4.38 -3.06
CA ALA A 142 -6.21 -4.40 -1.59
C ALA A 142 -4.80 -4.55 -0.97
N ALA A 143 -3.92 -5.31 -1.60
CA ALA A 143 -2.52 -5.41 -1.18
C ALA A 143 -1.76 -4.09 -1.36
N ARG A 144 -1.98 -3.37 -2.47
CA ARG A 144 -1.41 -2.04 -2.71
C ARG A 144 -1.91 -1.00 -1.72
N ASP A 145 -3.20 -1.02 -1.40
CA ASP A 145 -3.79 -0.14 -0.39
C ASP A 145 -3.09 -0.34 0.98
N LYS A 146 -2.76 -1.59 1.34
CA LYS A 146 -1.97 -1.91 2.54
C LYS A 146 -0.53 -1.40 2.46
N ILE A 147 0.14 -1.49 1.30
CA ILE A 147 1.50 -0.92 1.13
C ILE A 147 1.48 0.60 1.35
N SER A 148 0.49 1.29 0.78
CA SER A 148 0.32 2.73 0.99
C SER A 148 0.09 3.07 2.48
N ALA A 149 -0.68 2.25 3.20
CA ALA A 149 -0.84 2.41 4.65
C ALA A 149 0.47 2.21 5.44
N VAL A 150 1.42 1.39 4.95
CA VAL A 150 2.77 1.31 5.54
C VAL A 150 3.53 2.62 5.33
N GLU A 151 3.49 3.17 4.13
CA GLU A 151 4.18 4.43 3.77
C GLU A 151 3.69 5.59 4.64
N THR A 152 2.37 5.73 4.79
CA THR A 152 1.76 6.72 5.69
C THR A 152 2.23 6.52 7.13
N ALA A 153 2.13 5.30 7.67
CA ALA A 153 2.53 5.03 9.04
C ALA A 153 4.04 5.27 9.30
N LEU A 154 4.88 4.99 8.30
CA LEU A 154 6.31 5.29 8.38
C LEU A 154 6.58 6.81 8.35
N SER A 155 5.83 7.54 7.53
CA SER A 155 5.88 9.02 7.51
C SER A 155 5.48 9.61 8.87
N ASP A 156 4.39 9.11 9.47
CA ASP A 156 3.94 9.54 10.79
C ASP A 156 4.99 9.25 11.87
N ALA A 157 5.60 8.07 11.83
CA ALA A 157 6.68 7.71 12.75
C ALA A 157 7.89 8.65 12.62
N LYS A 158 8.27 9.02 11.38
CA LYS A 158 9.35 9.99 11.11
C LYS A 158 9.01 11.37 11.69
N ALA A 159 7.78 11.85 11.45
CA ALA A 159 7.31 13.14 11.96
C ALA A 159 7.31 13.17 13.49
N GLN A 160 6.80 12.10 14.13
CA GLN A 160 6.77 11.98 15.58
C GLN A 160 8.18 11.93 16.18
N PHE A 161 9.12 11.25 15.52
CA PHE A 161 10.51 11.23 15.95
C PHE A 161 11.18 12.60 15.82
N ALA A 162 10.89 13.35 14.76
CA ALA A 162 11.37 14.73 14.63
C ALA A 162 10.79 15.66 15.72
N ALA A 163 9.51 15.49 16.06
CA ALA A 163 8.85 16.25 17.13
C ALA A 163 9.38 15.89 18.52
N MET A 164 9.79 14.64 18.75
CA MET A 164 10.34 14.18 20.02
C MET A 164 11.54 15.00 20.48
N ALA A 165 12.45 15.38 19.57
CA ALA A 165 13.62 16.20 19.90
C ALA A 165 13.24 17.57 20.51
N LYS A 166 12.06 18.10 20.13
CA LYS A 166 11.53 19.38 20.60
C LYS A 166 10.67 19.24 21.87
N SER A 167 10.21 18.04 22.22
CA SER A 167 9.35 17.80 23.38
C SER A 167 10.03 18.09 24.73
N GLU A 168 9.25 18.54 25.72
CA GLU A 168 9.72 18.76 27.10
C GLU A 168 10.12 17.45 27.78
N ASN A 169 9.45 16.35 27.44
CA ASN A 169 9.72 15.00 27.97
C ASN A 169 10.13 14.01 26.86
N PRO A 170 11.39 14.06 26.38
CA PRO A 170 11.88 13.19 25.30
C PRO A 170 11.73 11.69 25.57
N LYS A 171 11.83 11.27 26.84
CA LYS A 171 11.66 9.84 27.22
C LYS A 171 10.25 9.35 26.90
N VAL A 172 9.22 10.08 27.31
CA VAL A 172 7.82 9.73 27.07
C VAL A 172 7.49 9.82 25.59
N ALA A 173 7.98 10.86 24.90
CA ALA A 173 7.81 10.99 23.47
C ALA A 173 8.48 9.85 22.67
N PHE A 174 9.62 9.33 23.15
CA PHE A 174 10.29 8.19 22.52
C PHE A 174 9.51 6.88 22.64
N GLU A 175 8.80 6.65 23.74
CA GLU A 175 7.94 5.46 23.86
C GLU A 175 6.81 5.49 22.82
N LYS A 176 6.22 6.66 22.54
CA LYS A 176 5.25 6.82 21.44
C LYS A 176 5.86 6.52 20.08
N VAL A 177 7.11 6.94 19.84
CA VAL A 177 7.82 6.61 18.61
C VAL A 177 8.00 5.09 18.47
N LYS A 178 8.38 4.39 19.55
CA LYS A 178 8.51 2.92 19.52
C LYS A 178 7.19 2.23 19.20
N GLU A 179 6.09 2.70 19.77
CA GLU A 179 4.76 2.17 19.49
C GLU A 179 4.40 2.32 18.01
N LEU A 180 4.62 3.51 17.43
CA LEU A 180 4.43 3.74 16.00
C LEU A 180 5.31 2.82 15.15
N VAL A 181 6.59 2.64 15.51
CA VAL A 181 7.52 1.72 14.83
C VAL A 181 7.02 0.27 14.86
N ARG A 182 6.48 -0.20 15.99
CA ARG A 182 5.83 -1.53 16.08
C ARG A 182 4.60 -1.61 15.19
N GLY A 183 3.79 -0.55 15.15
CA GLY A 183 2.65 -0.43 14.26
C GLY A 183 3.04 -0.51 12.78
N VAL A 184 4.14 0.15 12.37
CA VAL A 184 4.69 0.05 11.01
C VAL A 184 5.10 -1.39 10.72
N ALA A 185 5.82 -2.04 11.63
CA ALA A 185 6.24 -3.43 11.45
C ALA A 185 5.05 -4.39 11.27
N GLN A 186 3.96 -4.19 12.00
CA GLN A 186 2.75 -4.99 11.83
C GLN A 186 2.11 -4.75 10.45
N LYS A 187 1.95 -3.49 10.04
CA LYS A 187 1.41 -3.16 8.71
C LYS A 187 2.24 -3.74 7.57
N VAL A 188 3.58 -3.77 7.70
CA VAL A 188 4.47 -4.43 6.72
C VAL A 188 4.14 -5.92 6.60
N LYS A 189 3.93 -6.62 7.72
CA LYS A 189 3.54 -8.04 7.72
C LYS A 189 2.18 -8.24 7.05
N ASP A 190 1.22 -7.38 7.34
CA ASP A 190 -0.13 -7.46 6.79
C ASP A 190 -0.15 -7.20 5.27
N ALA A 191 0.66 -6.24 4.80
CA ALA A 191 0.87 -5.99 3.38
C ALA A 191 1.55 -7.17 2.68
N HIS A 192 2.58 -7.76 3.30
CA HIS A 192 3.24 -8.95 2.78
C HIS A 192 2.27 -10.13 2.67
N LYS A 193 1.49 -10.40 3.71
CA LYS A 193 0.48 -11.47 3.71
C LYS A 193 -0.53 -11.27 2.58
N ALA A 194 -1.02 -10.05 2.40
CA ALA A 194 -1.95 -9.74 1.30
C ALA A 194 -1.36 -10.05 -0.08
N LEU A 195 -0.07 -9.75 -0.32
CA LEU A 195 0.59 -10.11 -1.58
C LEU A 195 0.74 -11.63 -1.74
N VAL A 196 1.01 -12.36 -0.65
CA VAL A 196 1.06 -13.84 -0.66
C VAL A 196 -0.30 -14.42 -1.02
N ASP A 197 -1.40 -13.86 -0.49
CA ASP A 197 -2.77 -14.29 -0.81
C ASP A 197 -3.05 -14.12 -2.32
N VAL A 198 -2.61 -13.02 -2.93
CA VAL A 198 -2.72 -12.80 -4.39
C VAL A 198 -1.93 -13.88 -5.15
N VAL A 199 -0.69 -14.17 -4.73
CA VAL A 199 0.14 -15.19 -5.39
C VAL A 199 -0.50 -16.56 -5.32
N THR A 200 -1.09 -16.92 -4.17
CA THR A 200 -1.80 -18.19 -4.00
C THR A 200 -3.04 -18.26 -4.89
N ALA A 201 -3.80 -17.17 -4.99
CA ALA A 201 -4.96 -17.09 -5.90
C ALA A 201 -4.58 -17.22 -7.37
N ILE A 202 -3.40 -16.72 -7.78
CA ILE A 202 -2.88 -16.90 -9.16
C ILE A 202 -2.50 -18.36 -9.41
N LYS A 203 -1.90 -19.05 -8.44
CA LYS A 203 -1.56 -20.48 -8.59
C LYS A 203 -2.80 -21.33 -8.81
N GLY A 204 -3.92 -21.01 -8.15
CA GLY A 204 -5.20 -21.69 -8.35
C GLY A 204 -5.70 -21.64 -9.80
N LEU A 205 -5.49 -20.52 -10.51
CA LEU A 205 -5.86 -20.41 -11.94
C LEU A 205 -5.02 -21.34 -12.82
N ARG A 206 -3.72 -21.46 -12.54
CA ARG A 206 -2.79 -22.28 -13.34
C ARG A 206 -2.97 -23.78 -13.18
N LEU A 207 -3.61 -24.22 -12.09
CA LEU A 207 -3.89 -25.64 -11.84
C LEU A 207 -5.24 -26.08 -12.43
N GLY A 208 -6.08 -25.14 -12.88
CA GLY A 208 -7.41 -25.40 -13.44
C GLY A 208 -7.48 -25.41 -14.97
N SER A 209 -6.47 -24.89 -15.67
CA SER A 209 -6.38 -24.91 -17.14
C SER A 209 -5.21 -25.78 -17.59
N GLU A 210 -5.52 -26.93 -18.21
CA GLU A 210 -4.60 -27.93 -18.77
C GLU A 210 -4.03 -28.99 -17.82
N ALA A 211 -4.86 -29.98 -17.50
CA ALA A 211 -4.46 -31.36 -17.77
C ALA A 211 -4.76 -31.64 -19.26
N THR A 212 -3.84 -31.27 -20.15
CA THR A 212 -3.84 -31.79 -21.52
C THR A 212 -3.48 -33.27 -21.40
N SER A 213 -4.51 -34.12 -21.28
CA SER A 213 -4.35 -35.57 -21.40
C SER A 213 -3.88 -35.86 -22.82
N THR A 214 -2.58 -36.03 -22.98
CA THR A 214 -2.00 -36.66 -24.17
C THR A 214 -2.63 -38.04 -24.30
N ILE A 215 -3.61 -38.18 -25.18
CA ILE A 215 -4.14 -39.48 -25.56
C ILE A 215 -3.02 -40.15 -26.36
N SER A 216 -2.30 -41.05 -25.71
CA SER A 216 -1.37 -41.98 -26.35
C SER A 216 -2.03 -43.36 -26.44
N ARG A 217 -2.74 -43.61 -27.54
CA ARG A 217 -2.55 -44.79 -28.43
C ARG A 217 -3.61 -44.79 -29.53
#